data_AF-A0A9P7K0U7-F1
#
_entry.id   AF-A0A9P7K0U7-F1
#
_cell.length_a   1.000
_cell.length_b   1.000
_cell.length_c   1.000
_cell.angle_alpha   90.00
_cell.angle_beta   90.00
_cell.angle_gamma   90.00
#
_symmetry.space_group_name_H-M   'P 1'
#
loop_
_entity.id
_entity.type
_entity.pdbx_description
1 polymer ?
#
loop_
_entity_poly.entity_id
_entity_poly.type
_entity_poly.pdbx_seq_one_letter_code
_entity_poly.pdbx_strand_id
1 'polypeptide(L)'
;GELEHRSPKARYLRTDRNLFVKQLTRIERRQAHIHRIRDRTVYRPHVEISELVTSPEAHHHIGLTQKYPVHIGSYLHSHKGDPAITNFVSKLKGHLLHRINTSSDSLGSRNEYDINTIIIKDDRMYQHNIARFNYTTYDVRRGQDVVNPRTSHCNIMVLRTDTDIGNQGHKYIYGKVLGIYHVNMIFIGSGMVDYTPHRMEFL
;
A
#
# COMPACT_ATOMS: atom_id res chain seq x y z
N GLY A 1 17.93 21.25 20.70
CA GLY A 1 18.59 22.52 21.08
C GLY A 1 17.64 23.69 20.96
N GLU A 2 17.84 24.60 20.00
CA GLU A 2 17.12 25.90 19.96
C GLU A 2 15.61 25.79 19.63
N LEU A 3 15.22 24.81 18.81
CA LEU A 3 13.82 24.57 18.43
C LEU A 3 12.95 24.09 19.60
N GLU A 4 13.51 23.32 20.53
CA GLU A 4 12.79 22.78 21.68
C GLU A 4 12.44 23.88 22.71
N HIS A 5 13.20 24.98 22.74
CA HIS A 5 12.95 26.11 23.63
C HIS A 5 11.92 27.12 23.10
N ARG A 6 11.53 27.04 21.81
CA ARG A 6 10.53 27.95 21.24
C ARG A 6 9.13 27.71 21.81
N SER A 7 8.75 26.44 21.98
CA SER A 7 7.42 26.05 22.46
C SER A 7 7.17 26.50 23.92
N PRO A 8 8.08 26.23 24.88
CA PRO A 8 7.93 26.75 26.25
C PRO A 8 7.89 28.28 26.32
N LYS A 9 8.74 28.99 25.56
CA LYS A 9 8.77 30.47 25.53
C LYS A 9 7.46 31.05 24.98
N ALA A 10 6.91 30.48 23.91
CA ALA A 10 5.64 30.91 23.33
C ALA A 10 4.45 30.64 24.27
N ARG A 11 4.48 29.54 25.03
CA ARG A 11 3.44 29.23 26.04
C ARG A 11 3.56 30.16 27.26
N TYR A 12 4.78 30.51 27.68
CA TYR A 12 5.01 31.42 28.81
C TYR A 12 4.42 32.82 28.57
N LEU A 13 4.49 33.34 27.34
CA LEU A 13 3.84 34.61 26.94
C LEU A 13 2.31 34.60 27.11
N ARG A 14 1.68 33.43 27.26
CA ARG A 14 0.23 33.25 27.43
C ARG A 14 -0.18 33.03 28.89
N THR A 15 0.75 33.25 29.82
CA THR A 15 0.50 33.17 31.27
C THR A 15 0.46 34.57 31.86
N ASP A 16 -0.20 34.73 33.00
CA ASP A 16 -0.17 35.98 33.78
C ASP A 16 1.14 36.16 34.59
N ARG A 17 2.10 35.22 34.41
CA ARG A 17 3.40 35.12 35.09
C ARG A 17 3.34 34.85 36.59
N ASN A 18 2.15 34.60 37.16
CA ASN A 18 1.97 34.20 38.55
C ASN A 18 1.69 32.69 38.65
N LEU A 19 2.50 31.96 39.43
CA LEU A 19 2.44 30.48 39.51
C LEU A 19 2.43 29.81 38.12
N PHE A 20 3.21 30.37 37.18
CA PHE A 20 3.16 30.07 35.75
C PHE A 20 3.36 28.58 35.41
N VAL A 21 4.03 27.80 36.25
CA VAL A 21 4.23 26.35 36.06
C VAL A 21 2.90 25.59 35.95
N LYS A 22 1.91 25.93 36.79
CA LYS A 22 0.57 25.33 36.75
C LYS A 22 -0.19 25.75 35.50
N GLN A 23 0.04 26.96 35.01
CA GLN A 23 -0.61 27.47 33.80
C GLN A 23 0.00 26.85 32.54
N LEU A 24 1.32 26.69 32.52
CA LEU A 24 2.07 26.06 31.44
C LEU A 24 1.64 24.60 31.23
N THR A 25 1.52 23.84 32.32
CA THR A 25 1.04 22.45 32.29
C THR A 25 -0.42 22.35 31.84
N ARG A 26 -1.28 23.30 32.22
CA ARG A 26 -2.67 23.37 31.70
C ARG A 26 -2.71 23.65 30.20
N ILE A 27 -1.91 24.59 29.72
CA ILE A 27 -1.81 24.92 28.28
C ILE A 27 -1.32 23.70 27.49
N GLU A 28 -0.29 23.02 27.98
CA GLU A 28 0.24 21.80 27.37
C GLU A 28 -0.80 20.68 27.29
N ARG A 29 -1.46 20.37 28.42
CA ARG A 29 -2.51 19.34 28.46
C ARG A 29 -3.66 19.68 27.51
N ARG A 30 -4.06 20.95 27.44
CA ARG A 30 -5.09 21.42 26.51
C ARG A 30 -4.66 21.26 25.06
N GLN A 31 -3.43 21.63 24.72
CA GLN A 31 -2.89 21.47 23.35
C GLN A 31 -2.79 20.00 22.95
N ALA A 32 -2.32 19.14 23.85
CA ALA A 32 -2.26 17.69 23.64
C ALA A 32 -3.66 17.08 23.47
N HIS A 33 -4.64 17.53 24.27
CA HIS A 33 -6.03 17.08 24.15
C HIS A 33 -6.67 17.52 22.83
N ILE A 34 -6.45 18.78 22.41
CA ILE A 34 -6.92 19.29 21.11
C ILE A 34 -6.26 18.52 19.95
N HIS A 35 -4.95 18.20 20.04
CA HIS A 35 -4.29 17.33 19.06
C HIS A 35 -4.95 15.96 19.00
N ARG A 36 -5.18 15.29 20.14
CA ARG A 36 -5.87 13.99 20.19
C ARG A 36 -7.29 14.05 19.63
N ILE A 37 -8.03 15.13 19.90
CA ILE A 37 -9.36 15.35 19.32
C ILE A 37 -9.22 15.52 17.80
N ARG A 38 -8.28 16.35 17.33
CA ARG A 38 -8.03 16.55 15.89
C ARG A 38 -7.62 15.25 15.19
N ASP A 39 -6.81 14.42 15.83
CA ASP A 39 -6.46 13.09 15.34
C ASP A 39 -7.67 12.14 15.28
N ARG A 40 -8.69 12.38 16.12
CA ARG A 40 -9.99 11.68 16.11
C ARG A 40 -11.03 12.30 15.15
N THR A 41 -11.03 13.62 14.95
CA THR A 41 -12.05 14.36 14.18
C THR A 41 -11.64 14.71 12.76
N VAL A 42 -10.35 14.64 12.41
CA VAL A 42 -9.96 14.47 11.02
C VAL A 42 -10.62 13.18 10.57
N TYR A 43 -11.59 13.33 9.66
CA TYR A 43 -12.35 12.28 9.02
C TYR A 43 -11.39 11.28 8.38
N ARG A 44 -10.89 10.33 9.17
CA ARG A 44 -10.36 9.08 8.65
C ARG A 44 -11.61 8.39 8.13
N PRO A 45 -11.73 8.10 6.82
CA PRO A 45 -12.76 7.17 6.40
C PRO A 45 -12.58 5.96 7.31
N HIS A 46 -13.62 5.66 8.08
CA HIS A 46 -13.71 4.48 8.88
C HIS A 46 -13.70 3.34 7.86
N VAL A 47 -12.50 2.94 7.44
CA VAL A 47 -12.29 1.64 6.83
C VAL A 47 -12.58 0.71 7.98
N GLU A 48 -13.69 -0.01 7.83
CA GLU A 48 -14.04 -1.15 8.66
C GLU A 48 -12.76 -1.89 8.97
N ILE A 49 -12.32 -1.78 10.23
CA ILE A 49 -11.44 -2.77 10.84
C ILE A 49 -12.37 -3.95 11.11
N SER A 50 -12.89 -4.55 10.05
CA SER A 50 -13.49 -5.86 10.14
C SER A 50 -12.31 -6.80 10.13
N GLU A 51 -11.94 -7.20 11.34
CA GLU A 51 -11.56 -8.56 11.68
C GLU A 51 -10.96 -9.36 10.53
N LEU A 52 -9.64 -9.46 10.53
CA LEU A 52 -9.01 -10.76 10.52
C LEU A 52 -7.67 -10.54 11.21
N VAL A 53 -7.45 -11.26 12.30
CA VAL A 53 -6.15 -11.84 12.58
C VAL A 53 -5.69 -12.40 11.23
N THR A 54 -4.86 -11.63 10.52
CA THR A 54 -4.36 -12.07 9.22
C THR A 54 -3.68 -13.38 9.53
N SER A 55 -4.10 -14.49 8.88
CA SER A 55 -3.45 -15.77 9.12
C SER A 55 -1.95 -15.50 9.04
N PRO A 56 -1.21 -15.76 10.11
CA PRO A 56 0.20 -15.38 10.13
C PRO A 56 1.05 -16.25 9.19
N GLU A 57 0.41 -17.15 8.45
CA GLU A 57 0.92 -17.91 7.30
C GLU A 57 0.74 -17.17 5.97
N ALA A 58 -0.19 -16.21 5.89
CA ALA A 58 -0.37 -15.39 4.70
C ALA A 58 0.80 -14.40 4.55
N HIS A 59 1.43 -14.37 3.37
CA HIS A 59 2.56 -13.50 3.08
C HIS A 59 2.20 -12.01 3.22
N HIS A 60 0.99 -11.63 2.82
CA HIS A 60 0.55 -10.24 2.86
C HIS A 60 -0.96 -10.13 2.93
N HIS A 61 -1.44 -8.94 3.27
CA HIS A 61 -2.85 -8.60 3.36
C HIS A 61 -3.14 -7.21 2.81
N ILE A 62 -4.04 -7.17 1.84
CA ILE A 62 -4.63 -5.96 1.26
C ILE A 62 -6.14 -6.14 1.35
N GLY A 63 -6.87 -5.05 1.61
CA GLY A 63 -8.31 -5.08 1.87
C GLY A 63 -9.13 -5.81 0.80
N LEU A 64 -10.20 -6.48 1.21
CA LEU A 64 -11.11 -7.19 0.29
C LEU A 64 -12.20 -6.28 -0.29
N THR A 65 -12.38 -5.09 0.30
CA THR A 65 -13.46 -4.17 -0.05
C THR A 65 -13.36 -3.69 -1.50
N GLN A 66 -14.50 -3.67 -2.18
CA GLN A 66 -14.67 -3.13 -3.53
C GLN A 66 -15.37 -1.76 -3.52
N LYS A 67 -15.46 -1.11 -2.34
CA LYS A 67 -16.18 0.15 -2.14
C LYS A 67 -15.60 1.34 -2.91
N TYR A 68 -14.33 1.28 -3.26
CA TYR A 68 -13.61 2.37 -3.95
C TYR A 68 -13.16 1.94 -5.35
N PRO A 69 -14.11 1.79 -6.30
CA PRO A 69 -13.77 1.47 -7.68
C PRO A 69 -13.16 2.68 -8.40
N VAL A 70 -12.14 2.41 -9.20
CA VAL A 70 -11.48 3.35 -10.09
C VAL A 70 -11.56 2.76 -11.50
N HIS A 71 -12.26 3.45 -12.39
CA HIS A 71 -12.31 3.07 -13.80
C HIS A 71 -10.96 3.37 -14.46
N ILE A 72 -10.36 2.35 -15.07
CA ILE A 72 -8.98 2.41 -15.58
C ILE A 72 -8.86 3.46 -16.68
N GLY A 73 -9.77 3.48 -17.66
CA GLY A 73 -9.70 4.45 -18.75
C GLY A 73 -9.77 5.91 -18.27
N SER A 74 -10.65 6.18 -17.30
CA SER A 74 -10.79 7.52 -16.71
C SER A 74 -9.57 7.93 -15.88
N TYR A 75 -8.99 6.98 -15.15
CA TYR A 75 -7.75 7.19 -14.39
C TYR A 75 -6.56 7.54 -15.30
N LEU A 76 -6.39 6.81 -16.40
CA LEU A 76 -5.33 7.08 -17.36
C LEU A 76 -5.50 8.42 -18.07
N HIS A 77 -6.75 8.81 -18.35
CA HIS A 77 -7.04 10.11 -18.94
C HIS A 77 -6.70 11.26 -17.97
N SER A 78 -7.08 11.15 -16.70
CA SER A 78 -6.84 12.21 -15.71
C SER A 78 -5.38 12.37 -15.31
N HIS A 79 -4.55 11.34 -15.49
CA HIS A 79 -3.12 11.36 -15.17
C HIS A 79 -2.24 11.44 -16.43
N LYS A 80 -2.78 11.91 -17.56
CA LYS A 80 -2.04 12.00 -18.82
C LYS A 80 -0.74 12.80 -18.64
N GLY A 81 0.38 12.19 -19.07
CA GLY A 81 1.72 12.76 -18.95
C GLY A 81 2.52 12.28 -17.75
N ASP A 82 1.91 11.55 -16.80
CA ASP A 82 2.63 10.89 -15.72
C ASP A 82 3.43 9.68 -16.27
N PRO A 83 4.76 9.62 -16.08
CA PRO A 83 5.59 8.49 -16.47
C PRO A 83 5.14 7.14 -15.88
N ALA A 84 4.55 7.13 -14.68
CA ALA A 84 4.11 5.92 -14.00
C ALA A 84 2.97 5.21 -14.72
N ILE A 85 2.13 5.94 -15.46
CA ILE A 85 1.00 5.36 -16.20
C ILE A 85 1.30 5.02 -17.66
N THR A 86 2.55 5.16 -18.09
CA THR A 86 2.98 4.83 -19.45
C THR A 86 2.81 3.33 -19.73
N ASN A 87 2.03 2.97 -20.76
CA ASN A 87 1.68 1.59 -21.11
C ASN A 87 1.06 0.81 -19.94
N PHE A 88 0.33 1.49 -19.06
CA PHE A 88 -0.18 0.93 -17.80
C PHE A 88 -0.97 -0.36 -17.99
N VAL A 89 -1.95 -0.39 -18.92
CA VAL A 89 -2.81 -1.57 -19.12
C VAL A 89 -1.99 -2.77 -19.59
N SER A 90 -1.10 -2.58 -20.55
CA SER A 90 -0.24 -3.66 -21.07
C SER A 90 0.71 -4.20 -19.99
N LYS A 91 1.32 -3.30 -19.19
CA LYS A 91 2.18 -3.67 -18.06
C LYS A 91 1.39 -4.40 -16.97
N LEU A 92 0.18 -3.93 -16.65
CA LEU A 92 -0.69 -4.55 -15.67
C LEU A 92 -1.08 -5.96 -16.09
N LYS A 93 -1.60 -6.13 -17.30
CA LYS A 93 -1.98 -7.45 -17.82
C LYS A 93 -0.76 -8.39 -17.90
N GLY A 94 0.40 -7.91 -18.35
CA GLY A 94 1.63 -8.70 -18.34
C GLY A 94 2.06 -9.15 -16.94
N HIS A 95 1.95 -8.27 -15.94
CA HIS A 95 2.22 -8.61 -14.54
C HIS A 95 1.24 -9.66 -14.00
N LEU A 96 -0.06 -9.50 -14.27
CA LEU A 96 -1.08 -10.46 -13.87
C LEU A 96 -0.84 -11.83 -14.50
N LEU A 97 -0.48 -11.86 -15.78
CA LEU A 97 -0.17 -13.10 -16.50
C LEU A 97 1.03 -13.82 -15.89
N HIS A 98 2.10 -13.08 -15.61
CA HIS A 98 3.29 -13.63 -14.96
C HIS A 98 2.93 -14.27 -13.61
N ARG A 99 2.09 -13.61 -12.81
CA ARG A 99 1.62 -14.14 -11.52
C ARG A 99 0.80 -15.42 -11.66
N ILE A 100 -0.09 -15.51 -12.65
CA ILE A 100 -0.83 -16.75 -12.93
C ILE A 100 0.15 -17.88 -13.24
N ASN A 101 1.09 -17.65 -14.17
CA ASN A 101 2.05 -18.66 -14.59
C ASN A 101 2.92 -19.16 -13.41
N THR A 102 3.37 -18.27 -12.52
CA THR A 102 4.14 -18.66 -11.33
C THR A 102 3.28 -19.42 -10.29
N SER A 103 1.98 -19.11 -10.20
CA SER A 103 1.08 -19.83 -9.29
C SER A 103 0.69 -21.22 -9.79
N SER A 104 0.74 -21.44 -11.11
CA SER A 104 0.34 -22.68 -11.78
C SER A 104 1.49 -23.65 -12.03
N ASP A 105 2.51 -23.67 -11.17
CA ASP A 105 3.73 -24.50 -11.29
C ASP A 105 3.49 -26.04 -11.15
N SER A 106 2.30 -26.50 -11.52
CA SER A 106 1.96 -27.87 -11.86
C SER A 106 2.35 -28.15 -13.33
N LEU A 107 3.60 -28.54 -13.53
CA LEU A 107 4.17 -29.24 -14.70
C LEU A 107 3.64 -28.85 -16.11
N GLY A 108 4.52 -28.20 -16.89
CA GLY A 108 4.77 -28.66 -18.27
C GLY A 108 4.16 -27.86 -19.41
N SER A 109 3.49 -26.73 -19.17
CA SER A 109 3.02 -25.88 -20.27
C SER A 109 3.29 -24.41 -19.98
N ARG A 110 4.52 -23.96 -20.28
CA ARG A 110 4.81 -22.55 -20.57
C ARG A 110 4.11 -22.20 -21.88
N ASN A 111 2.79 -22.20 -21.85
CA ASN A 111 2.02 -21.58 -22.91
C ASN A 111 2.36 -20.10 -22.86
N GLU A 112 2.91 -19.63 -23.97
CA GLU A 112 3.19 -18.23 -24.23
C GLU A 112 1.83 -17.53 -24.41
N TYR A 113 1.09 -17.42 -23.30
CA TYR A 113 -0.22 -16.80 -23.30
C TYR A 113 -0.04 -15.34 -23.68
N ASP A 114 -0.83 -14.88 -24.65
CA ASP A 114 -0.88 -13.47 -24.97
C ASP A 114 -1.51 -12.69 -23.79
N ILE A 115 -1.05 -11.46 -23.58
CA ILE A 115 -1.61 -10.49 -22.66
C ILE A 115 -3.13 -10.30 -22.92
N ASN A 116 -3.57 -10.54 -24.16
CA ASN A 116 -4.98 -10.50 -24.56
C ASN A 116 -5.87 -11.60 -23.94
N THR A 117 -5.28 -12.65 -23.37
CA THR A 117 -6.02 -13.68 -22.63
C THR A 117 -6.59 -13.18 -21.29
N ILE A 118 -6.16 -12.00 -20.85
CA ILE A 118 -6.60 -11.39 -19.60
C ILE A 118 -7.64 -10.30 -19.87
N ILE A 119 -8.81 -10.48 -19.25
CA ILE A 119 -9.86 -9.48 -19.18
C ILE A 119 -9.94 -8.93 -17.76
N ILE A 120 -9.92 -7.61 -17.61
CA ILE A 120 -10.17 -6.95 -16.34
C ILE A 120 -11.68 -6.72 -16.25
N LYS A 121 -12.30 -7.26 -15.20
CA LYS A 121 -13.75 -7.15 -15.00
C LYS A 121 -14.14 -5.68 -14.82
N ASP A 122 -15.17 -5.26 -15.55
CA ASP A 122 -15.76 -3.92 -15.51
C ASP A 122 -14.78 -2.76 -15.83
N ASP A 123 -13.58 -3.05 -16.38
CA ASP A 123 -12.48 -2.09 -16.54
C ASP A 123 -12.17 -1.30 -15.25
N ARG A 124 -12.30 -1.97 -14.11
CA ARG A 124 -12.15 -1.37 -12.78
C ARG A 124 -11.00 -1.99 -12.01
N MET A 125 -10.24 -1.12 -11.37
CA MET A 125 -9.36 -1.45 -10.26
C MET A 125 -9.93 -0.85 -8.98
N TYR A 126 -9.69 -1.48 -7.84
CA TYR A 126 -10.22 -1.05 -6.56
C TYR A 126 -9.09 -0.59 -5.66
N GLN A 127 -9.19 0.65 -5.20
CA GLN A 127 -8.12 1.30 -4.46
C GLN A 127 -8.15 0.93 -2.97
N HIS A 128 -6.96 0.73 -2.42
CA HIS A 128 -6.71 0.50 -1.01
C HIS A 128 -5.71 1.52 -0.44
N ASN A 129 -5.85 1.79 0.84
CA ASN A 129 -4.97 2.73 1.55
C ASN A 129 -3.80 2.05 2.26
N ILE A 130 -3.91 0.75 2.55
CA ILE A 130 -2.96 0.03 3.39
C ILE A 130 -2.70 -1.36 2.83
N ALA A 131 -1.42 -1.71 2.71
CA ALA A 131 -0.93 -3.06 2.47
C ALA A 131 -0.08 -3.50 3.66
N ARG A 132 -0.26 -4.74 4.10
CA ARG A 132 0.47 -5.32 5.23
C ARG A 132 1.26 -6.52 4.75
N PHE A 133 2.54 -6.60 5.08
CA PHE A 133 3.42 -7.71 4.69
C PHE A 133 3.90 -8.41 5.95
N ASN A 134 3.60 -9.69 6.07
CA ASN A 134 4.03 -10.49 7.22
C ASN A 134 5.42 -11.06 6.92
N TYR A 135 6.30 -11.03 7.92
CA TYR A 135 7.63 -11.60 7.81
C TYR A 135 8.03 -12.28 9.12
N THR A 136 8.97 -13.21 9.04
CA THR A 136 9.58 -13.82 10.21
C THR A 136 10.88 -13.11 10.55
N THR A 137 11.05 -12.74 11.81
CA THR A 137 12.31 -12.21 12.32
C THR A 137 13.27 -13.34 12.66
N TYR A 138 14.55 -13.02 12.83
CA TYR A 138 15.60 -14.00 13.13
C TYR A 138 15.33 -14.81 14.41
N ASP A 139 14.68 -14.20 15.40
CA ASP A 139 14.25 -14.86 16.64
C ASP A 139 12.94 -15.66 16.49
N VAL A 140 12.56 -16.01 15.25
CA VAL A 140 11.36 -16.79 14.89
C VAL A 140 10.06 -16.13 15.36
N ARG A 141 10.08 -14.80 15.57
CA ARG A 141 8.87 -14.03 15.85
C ARG A 141 8.23 -13.59 14.53
N ARG A 142 6.94 -13.31 14.61
CA ARG A 142 6.15 -12.80 13.49
C ARG A 142 6.11 -11.27 13.57
N GLY A 143 6.63 -10.63 12.53
CA GLY A 143 6.59 -9.19 12.33
C GLY A 143 5.65 -8.83 11.18
N GLN A 144 5.29 -7.55 11.09
CA GLN A 144 4.45 -7.03 10.02
C GLN A 144 4.87 -5.63 9.61
N ASP A 145 5.16 -5.45 8.32
CA ASP A 145 5.42 -4.16 7.71
C ASP A 145 4.13 -3.57 7.14
N VAL A 146 3.97 -2.26 7.26
CA VAL A 146 2.78 -1.53 6.81
C VAL A 146 3.17 -0.50 5.78
N VAL A 147 2.61 -0.63 4.58
CA VAL A 147 2.77 0.33 3.49
C VAL A 147 1.50 1.16 3.35
N ASN A 148 1.64 2.47 3.33
CA ASN A 148 0.57 3.42 3.06
C ASN A 148 1.08 4.51 2.09
N PRO A 149 0.60 4.54 0.84
CA PRO A 149 1.02 5.49 -0.19
C PRO A 149 0.83 6.96 0.19
N ARG A 150 -0.09 7.24 1.13
CA ARG A 150 -0.46 8.60 1.55
C ARG A 150 0.37 9.13 2.72
N THR A 151 1.32 8.36 3.24
CA THR A 151 2.16 8.76 4.38
C THR A 151 3.65 8.64 4.04
N SER A 152 4.53 8.94 5.00
CA SER A 152 5.97 8.69 4.88
C SER A 152 6.33 7.20 4.75
N HIS A 153 5.42 6.30 5.10
CA HIS A 153 5.60 4.84 4.99
C HIS A 153 5.15 4.32 3.62
N CYS A 154 5.61 4.98 2.54
CA CYS A 154 5.30 4.61 1.16
C CYS A 154 6.50 4.04 0.39
N ASN A 155 7.70 4.11 0.95
CA ASN A 155 8.91 3.59 0.29
C ASN A 155 9.12 2.11 0.65
N ILE A 156 9.47 1.30 -0.33
CA ILE A 156 9.72 -0.14 -0.20
C ILE A 156 11.12 -0.50 -0.70
N MET A 157 11.63 -1.60 -0.16
CA MET A 157 12.90 -2.21 -0.56
C MET A 157 12.64 -3.68 -0.85
N VAL A 158 13.01 -4.14 -2.04
CA VAL A 158 12.75 -5.51 -2.49
C VAL A 158 14.07 -6.17 -2.90
N LEU A 159 14.22 -7.44 -2.56
CA LEU A 159 15.36 -8.25 -2.98
C LEU A 159 15.28 -8.47 -4.51
N ARG A 160 16.38 -8.24 -5.22
CA ARG A 160 16.45 -8.49 -6.65
C ARG A 160 16.42 -10.01 -6.93
N THR A 161 15.66 -10.42 -7.94
CA THR A 161 15.54 -11.83 -8.36
C THR A 161 16.69 -12.29 -9.26
N ASP A 162 17.33 -11.38 -10.00
CA ASP A 162 18.45 -11.73 -10.90
C ASP A 162 19.68 -12.23 -10.11
N THR A 163 20.11 -13.45 -10.42
CA THR A 163 21.32 -14.08 -9.87
C THR A 163 22.62 -13.60 -10.53
N ASP A 164 22.53 -12.87 -11.65
CA ASP A 164 23.68 -12.42 -12.44
C ASP A 164 24.27 -11.11 -11.88
N ILE A 165 24.60 -11.11 -10.59
CA ILE A 165 25.34 -10.01 -9.97
C ILE A 165 26.81 -10.18 -10.36
N GLY A 166 27.14 -9.80 -11.59
CA GLY A 166 28.51 -9.46 -11.95
C GLY A 166 28.94 -8.21 -11.15
N ASN A 167 29.51 -8.40 -9.96
CA ASN A 167 30.38 -7.51 -9.18
C ASN A 167 30.12 -5.98 -9.09
N GLN A 168 28.99 -5.42 -9.54
CA GLN A 168 28.80 -3.95 -9.60
C GLN A 168 27.39 -3.44 -9.21
N GLY A 169 26.43 -4.31 -8.85
CA GLY A 169 25.05 -3.91 -8.53
C GLY A 169 24.67 -4.06 -7.05
N HIS A 170 23.82 -3.16 -6.53
CA HIS A 170 23.20 -3.33 -5.22
C HIS A 170 22.20 -4.50 -5.21
N LYS A 171 22.21 -5.28 -4.12
CA LYS A 171 21.34 -6.47 -3.92
C LYS A 171 19.84 -6.13 -3.83
N TYR A 172 19.51 -4.87 -3.54
CA TYR A 172 18.15 -4.42 -3.31
C TYR A 172 17.71 -3.37 -4.32
N ILE A 173 16.42 -3.42 -4.66
CA ILE A 173 15.74 -2.42 -5.47
C ILE A 173 14.87 -1.58 -4.53
N TYR A 174 14.85 -0.28 -4.78
CA TYR A 174 14.09 0.68 -3.98
C TYR A 174 12.98 1.29 -4.84
N GLY A 175 11.81 1.48 -4.26
CA GLY A 175 10.66 2.06 -4.95
C GLY A 175 9.77 2.85 -4.01
N LYS A 176 9.03 3.80 -4.58
CA LYS A 176 7.96 4.51 -3.88
C LYS A 176 6.62 4.01 -4.38
N VAL A 177 5.81 3.50 -3.48
CA VAL A 177 4.45 3.02 -3.78
C VAL A 177 3.53 4.22 -3.99
N LEU A 178 2.92 4.29 -5.17
CA LEU A 178 2.02 5.38 -5.56
C LEU A 178 0.56 5.06 -5.23
N GLY A 179 0.19 3.78 -5.27
CA GLY A 179 -1.13 3.31 -4.91
C GLY A 179 -1.10 1.85 -4.49
N ILE A 180 -2.22 1.37 -3.96
CA ILE A 180 -2.43 -0.05 -3.69
C ILE A 180 -3.76 -0.37 -4.32
N TYR A 181 -3.78 -1.40 -5.15
CA TYR A 181 -4.96 -1.75 -5.91
C TYR A 181 -5.18 -3.25 -5.90
N HIS A 182 -6.41 -3.65 -6.18
CA HIS A 182 -6.66 -4.97 -6.72
C HIS A 182 -7.57 -4.87 -7.93
N VAL A 183 -7.47 -5.86 -8.80
CA VAL A 183 -8.41 -6.08 -9.90
C VAL A 183 -9.09 -7.43 -9.71
N ASN A 184 -10.28 -7.53 -10.27
CA ASN A 184 -10.89 -8.81 -10.57
C ASN A 184 -10.61 -9.10 -12.03
N MET A 185 -9.87 -10.17 -12.32
CA MET A 185 -9.53 -10.55 -13.67
C MET A 185 -10.22 -11.86 -14.06
N ILE A 186 -10.49 -12.02 -15.34
CA ILE A 186 -10.99 -13.25 -15.94
C ILE A 186 -9.93 -13.69 -16.94
N PHE A 187 -9.49 -14.94 -16.83
CA PHE A 187 -8.53 -15.54 -17.74
C PHE A 187 -9.28 -16.38 -18.76
N ILE A 188 -8.99 -16.19 -20.06
CA ILE A 188 -9.66 -16.84 -21.19
C ILE A 188 -8.66 -17.65 -22.01
N GLY A 189 -7.59 -18.15 -21.37
CA GLY A 189 -6.60 -19.00 -22.02
C GLY A 189 -7.05 -20.44 -22.21
N SER A 190 -6.34 -21.16 -23.08
CA SER A 190 -6.56 -22.59 -23.33
C SER A 190 -6.35 -23.40 -22.06
N GLY A 191 -7.40 -24.07 -21.58
CA GLY A 191 -7.39 -24.88 -20.36
C GLY A 191 -8.32 -24.39 -19.23
N MET A 192 -8.96 -23.22 -19.39
CA MET A 192 -9.95 -22.75 -18.42
C MET A 192 -11.39 -23.06 -18.84
N VAL A 193 -12.16 -23.63 -17.91
CA VAL A 193 -13.59 -23.97 -18.10
C VAL A 193 -14.49 -22.89 -17.50
N ASP A 194 -14.02 -22.22 -16.45
CA ASP A 194 -14.84 -21.31 -15.63
C ASP A 194 -14.38 -19.86 -15.79
N TYR A 195 -15.28 -19.00 -16.28
CA TYR A 195 -15.09 -17.54 -16.38
C TYR A 195 -15.18 -16.84 -15.01
N THR A 196 -14.70 -17.51 -13.96
CA THR A 196 -14.78 -17.01 -12.59
C THR A 196 -13.80 -15.84 -12.42
N PRO A 197 -14.25 -14.71 -11.85
CA PRO A 197 -13.35 -13.60 -11.57
C PRO A 197 -12.35 -13.95 -10.47
N HIS A 198 -11.07 -13.83 -10.77
CA HIS A 198 -9.95 -14.02 -9.85
C HIS A 198 -9.46 -12.67 -9.34
N ARG A 199 -9.37 -12.51 -8.02
CA ARG A 199 -8.84 -11.30 -7.39
C ARG A 199 -7.32 -11.33 -7.37
N MET A 200 -6.69 -10.27 -7.87
CA MET A 200 -5.24 -10.09 -7.80
C MET A 200 -4.87 -8.68 -7.35
N GLU A 201 -3.99 -8.60 -6.34
CA GLU A 201 -3.49 -7.32 -5.82
C GLU A 201 -2.21 -6.84 -6.50
N PHE A 202 -2.00 -5.54 -6.57
CA PHE A 202 -0.76 -4.93 -7.07
C PHE A 202 -0.53 -3.56 -6.43
N LEU A 203 0.72 -3.08 -6.52
CA LEU A 203 1.20 -1.81 -5.98
C LEU A 203 1.60 -0.85 -7.11
#